data_AF-A0A0F5Y768-F1
#
_entry.id   AF-A0A0F5Y768-F1
#
_cell.length_a   1.000
_cell.length_b   1.000
_cell.length_c   1.000
_cell.angle_alpha   90.00
_cell.angle_beta   90.00
_cell.angle_gamma   90.00
#
_symmetry.space_group_name_H-M   'P 1'
#
loop_
_entity.id
_entity.type
_entity.pdbx_description
1 polymer ?
#
loop_
_entity_poly.entity_id
_entity_poly.type
_entity_poly.pdbx_seq_one_letter_code
_entity_poly.pdbx_strand_id
1 'polypeptide(L)'
;MRSQWENFLVNLGEWHGSFTEFSNQGEIIKDTPSILQLEGLNDNKTVRLTLRRFPPSPDGIIKPPVDELVREFQSLGREILFFETGAFSQGTIQLAPFTKSGAEFGFMAENRRLRLVELFDPDGNLEQLTLIREKRANTDAVERPPLTVEALLGTWNGEAITLYPDLRSPDTFSTQMQLQLDNTGKLAQSLTFADQTISSTATIDGSILHFDQGSQPVKVYLLPDGASATVPQQVQLRQAFFFEAGWLIHPNERQRLIRRYNDKGEWQSLTLVIERKNN
;
A
#
# COMPACT_ATOMS: atom_id res chain seq x y z
N MET A 1 -2.32 -15.21 -18.97
CA MET A 1 -1.82 -14.33 -17.91
C MET A 1 -0.72 -13.49 -18.49
N ARG A 2 -0.76 -12.18 -18.23
CA ARG A 2 0.33 -11.27 -18.60
C ARG A 2 1.58 -11.59 -17.78
N SER A 3 2.75 -11.39 -18.37
CA SER A 3 4.03 -11.46 -17.68
C SER A 3 4.17 -10.33 -16.66
N GLN A 4 5.08 -10.49 -15.70
CA GLN A 4 5.40 -9.44 -14.72
C GLN A 4 5.86 -8.14 -15.40
N TRP A 5 6.59 -8.25 -16.51
CA TRP A 5 7.01 -7.08 -17.30
C TRP A 5 5.80 -6.36 -17.91
N GLU A 6 4.88 -7.08 -18.56
CA GLU A 6 3.66 -6.50 -19.12
C GLU A 6 2.77 -5.86 -18.05
N ASN A 7 2.70 -6.44 -16.85
CA ASN A 7 1.98 -5.85 -15.71
C ASN A 7 2.64 -4.56 -15.22
N PHE A 8 3.98 -4.49 -15.19
CA PHE A 8 4.70 -3.26 -14.91
C PHE A 8 4.40 -2.17 -15.94
N LEU A 9 4.33 -2.51 -17.24
CA LEU A 9 4.06 -1.54 -18.31
C LEU A 9 2.68 -0.85 -18.19
N VAL A 10 1.74 -1.38 -17.39
CA VAL A 10 0.48 -0.69 -17.07
C VAL A 10 0.72 0.65 -16.36
N ASN A 11 1.85 0.80 -15.68
CA ASN A 11 2.22 2.01 -14.95
C ASN A 11 2.82 3.12 -15.82
N LEU A 12 3.06 2.89 -17.12
CA LEU A 12 3.63 3.90 -18.01
C LEU A 12 2.80 5.19 -18.04
N GLY A 13 3.51 6.32 -18.17
CA GLY A 13 2.94 7.66 -18.25
C GLY A 13 3.59 8.64 -17.29
N GLU A 14 3.07 9.87 -17.33
CA GLU A 14 3.47 10.97 -16.47
C GLU A 14 2.48 11.09 -15.30
N TRP A 15 3.00 11.12 -14.08
CA TRP A 15 2.24 11.11 -12.84
C TRP A 15 2.63 12.31 -11.99
N HIS A 16 1.66 13.17 -11.69
CA HIS A 16 1.82 14.39 -10.90
C HIS A 16 1.22 14.15 -9.51
N GLY A 17 1.93 14.56 -8.46
CA GLY A 17 1.50 14.25 -7.11
C GLY A 17 2.40 14.84 -6.04
N SER A 18 2.38 14.23 -4.85
CA SER A 18 3.29 14.56 -3.77
C SER A 18 3.67 13.34 -2.95
N PHE A 19 4.82 13.43 -2.28
CA PHE A 19 5.27 12.50 -1.24
C PHE A 19 4.94 13.12 0.12
N THR A 20 3.98 12.55 0.83
CA THR A 20 3.52 13.02 2.14
C THR A 20 4.04 12.08 3.24
N GLU A 21 4.91 12.58 4.10
CA GLU A 21 5.51 11.86 5.21
C GLU A 21 4.66 12.04 6.47
N PHE A 22 4.41 10.95 7.20
CA PHE A 22 3.62 10.94 8.43
C PHE A 22 4.48 10.54 9.64
N SER A 23 4.17 11.12 10.79
CA SER A 23 4.67 10.67 12.08
C SER A 23 4.06 9.33 12.48
N ASN A 24 4.61 8.70 13.52
CA ASN A 24 4.02 7.51 14.10
C ASN A 24 2.69 7.79 14.84
N GLN A 25 2.31 9.06 15.04
CA GLN A 25 0.97 9.49 15.48
C GLN A 25 0.01 9.81 14.32
N GLY A 26 0.43 9.60 13.06
CA GLY A 26 -0.42 9.86 11.88
C GLY A 26 -0.54 11.34 11.51
N GLU A 27 0.35 12.19 12.01
CA GLU A 27 0.40 13.61 11.64
C GLU A 27 1.28 13.84 10.41
N ILE A 28 0.91 14.78 9.55
CA ILE A 28 1.73 15.14 8.38
C ILE A 28 2.98 15.90 8.86
N ILE A 29 4.15 15.35 8.58
CA ILE A 29 5.45 15.99 8.85
C ILE A 29 5.86 16.86 7.68
N LYS A 30 5.71 16.35 6.46
CA LYS A 30 6.23 16.98 5.24
C LYS A 30 5.42 16.55 4.04
N ASP A 31 5.19 17.47 3.12
CA ASP A 31 4.64 17.19 1.79
C ASP A 31 5.58 17.75 0.72
N THR A 32 6.03 16.88 -0.18
CA THR A 32 6.99 17.24 -1.23
C THR A 32 6.35 17.00 -2.60
N PRO A 33 5.99 18.06 -3.35
CA PRO A 33 5.44 17.92 -4.70
C PRO A 33 6.39 17.16 -5.63
N SER A 34 5.84 16.40 -6.57
CA SER A 34 6.61 15.52 -7.44
C SER A 34 5.98 15.29 -8.80
N ILE A 35 6.84 15.00 -9.78
CA ILE A 35 6.46 14.48 -11.10
C ILE A 35 7.27 13.21 -11.32
N LEU A 36 6.58 12.10 -11.61
CA LEU A 36 7.16 10.81 -11.93
C LEU A 36 6.78 10.44 -13.36
N GLN A 37 7.78 10.34 -14.24
CA GLN A 37 7.63 9.85 -15.60
C GLN A 37 8.10 8.39 -15.68
N LEU A 38 7.26 7.52 -16.22
CA LEU A 38 7.63 6.18 -16.68
C LEU A 38 7.48 6.12 -18.19
N GLU A 39 8.60 6.08 -18.91
CA GLU A 39 8.61 6.01 -20.38
C GLU A 39 9.13 4.65 -20.87
N GLY A 40 8.41 4.06 -21.82
CA GLY A 40 8.85 2.86 -22.53
C GLY A 40 9.79 3.24 -23.68
N LEU A 41 10.93 2.57 -23.74
CA LEU A 41 11.97 2.74 -24.76
C LEU A 41 12.21 1.40 -25.46
N ASN A 42 12.75 1.43 -26.68
CA ASN A 42 13.12 0.23 -27.44
C ASN A 42 11.97 -0.79 -27.54
N ASP A 43 10.81 -0.36 -28.01
CA ASP A 43 9.57 -1.17 -28.06
C ASP A 43 9.16 -1.74 -26.69
N ASN A 44 9.23 -0.90 -25.65
CA ASN A 44 8.94 -1.23 -24.25
C ASN A 44 9.83 -2.35 -23.66
N LYS A 45 11.00 -2.63 -24.25
CA LYS A 45 11.99 -3.54 -23.65
C LYS A 45 12.83 -2.88 -22.56
N THR A 46 12.84 -1.55 -22.54
CA THR A 46 13.42 -0.75 -21.47
C THR A 46 12.34 0.20 -20.94
N VAL A 47 12.31 0.43 -19.63
CA VAL A 47 11.52 1.51 -19.03
C VAL A 47 12.47 2.46 -18.32
N ARG A 48 12.37 3.76 -18.60
CA ARG A 48 13.05 4.80 -17.82
C ARG A 48 12.06 5.42 -16.85
N LEU A 49 12.44 5.45 -15.57
CA LEU A 49 11.82 6.23 -14.53
C LEU A 49 12.61 7.53 -14.35
N THR A 50 11.91 8.66 -14.40
CA THR A 50 12.43 9.97 -14.00
C THR A 50 11.52 10.53 -12.94
N LEU A 51 12.02 10.63 -11.70
CA LEU A 51 11.31 11.23 -10.58
C LEU A 51 11.95 12.58 -10.26
N ARG A 52 11.14 13.63 -10.29
CA ARG A 52 11.52 15.00 -9.89
C ARG A 52 10.74 15.38 -8.67
N ARG A 53 11.42 15.93 -7.66
CA ARG A 53 10.81 16.48 -6.45
C ARG A 53 11.07 17.97 -6.39
N PHE A 54 10.04 18.71 -6.00
CA PHE A 54 10.02 20.16 -6.03
C PHE A 54 9.94 20.71 -4.60
N PRO A 55 10.47 21.92 -4.36
CA PRO A 55 10.21 22.59 -3.10
C PRO A 55 8.71 22.93 -3.01
N PRO A 56 8.16 23.09 -1.79
CA PRO A 56 6.82 23.62 -1.64
C PRO A 56 6.67 24.94 -2.40
N SER A 57 5.54 25.10 -3.09
CA SER A 57 5.20 26.32 -3.82
C SER A 57 3.88 26.92 -3.32
N PRO A 58 3.92 27.61 -2.16
CA PRO A 58 2.74 28.31 -1.63
C PRO A 58 2.27 29.45 -2.55
N ASP A 59 3.18 29.94 -3.39
CA ASP A 59 3.03 31.03 -4.35
C ASP A 59 2.51 30.56 -5.72
N GLY A 60 2.39 29.25 -5.95
CA GLY A 60 2.01 28.67 -7.25
C GLY A 60 3.08 28.79 -8.33
N ILE A 61 4.27 29.32 -8.00
CA ILE A 61 5.41 29.45 -8.92
C ILE A 61 6.20 28.15 -8.95
N ILE A 62 6.19 27.48 -10.10
CA ILE A 62 7.02 26.29 -10.34
C ILE A 62 8.50 26.67 -10.24
N LYS A 63 9.16 26.13 -9.21
CA LYS A 63 10.61 26.25 -9.01
C LYS A 63 11.31 25.04 -9.64
N PRO A 64 12.62 25.13 -9.95
CA PRO A 64 13.40 23.96 -10.38
C PRO A 64 13.30 22.81 -9.36
N PRO A 65 13.40 21.55 -9.80
CA PRO A 65 13.43 20.42 -8.88
C PRO A 65 14.65 20.51 -7.97
N VAL A 66 14.47 20.15 -6.71
CA VAL A 66 15.55 20.09 -5.69
C VAL A 66 16.22 18.71 -5.67
N ASP A 67 15.59 17.72 -6.28
CA ASP A 67 16.07 16.35 -6.35
C ASP A 67 15.52 15.70 -7.64
N GLU A 68 16.39 15.03 -8.39
CA GLU A 68 16.04 14.26 -9.59
C GLU A 68 16.68 12.87 -9.51
N LEU A 69 15.85 11.84 -9.66
CA LEU A 69 16.26 10.45 -9.72
C LEU A 69 15.92 9.89 -11.09
N VAL A 70 16.91 9.35 -11.79
CA VAL A 70 16.73 8.63 -13.05
C VAL A 70 17.15 7.17 -12.87
N ARG A 71 16.28 6.23 -13.28
CA ARG A 71 16.55 4.79 -13.29
C ARG A 71 16.07 4.17 -14.58
N GLU A 72 16.80 3.18 -15.08
CA GLU A 72 16.37 2.37 -16.22
C GLU A 72 16.20 0.90 -15.80
N PHE A 73 15.13 0.30 -16.30
CA PHE A 73 14.79 -1.09 -16.06
C PHE A 73 14.77 -1.82 -17.40
N GLN A 74 15.43 -2.98 -17.46
CA GLN A 74 15.32 -3.94 -18.56
C GLN A 74 14.77 -5.29 -18.07
N SER A 75 14.62 -5.44 -16.76
CA SER A 75 14.04 -6.57 -16.06
C SER A 75 13.54 -6.10 -14.69
N LEU A 76 12.79 -6.96 -14.01
CA LEU A 76 12.32 -6.72 -12.65
C LEU A 76 13.14 -7.53 -11.66
N GLY A 77 13.42 -6.94 -10.50
CA GLY A 77 14.08 -7.62 -9.40
C GLY A 77 13.17 -8.64 -8.71
N ARG A 78 13.75 -9.44 -7.82
CA ARG A 78 13.01 -10.45 -7.04
C ARG A 78 12.26 -9.88 -5.86
N GLU A 79 12.39 -8.58 -5.60
CA GLU A 79 11.78 -7.85 -4.50
C GLU A 79 10.39 -7.31 -4.84
N ILE A 80 10.01 -7.32 -6.12
CA ILE A 80 8.82 -6.69 -6.66
C ILE A 80 7.92 -7.68 -7.39
N LEU A 81 6.61 -7.57 -7.19
CA LEU A 81 5.58 -8.29 -7.95
C LEU A 81 4.46 -7.34 -8.35
N PHE A 82 3.94 -7.52 -9.56
CA PHE A 82 2.85 -6.78 -10.17
C PHE A 82 1.66 -7.70 -10.48
N PHE A 83 0.46 -7.20 -10.18
CA PHE A 83 -0.81 -7.75 -10.63
C PHE A 83 -1.18 -7.22 -12.02
N GLU A 84 -2.11 -7.89 -12.70
CA GLU A 84 -2.57 -7.47 -14.03
C GLU A 84 -3.19 -6.07 -14.08
N THR A 85 -3.67 -5.58 -12.93
CA THR A 85 -4.18 -4.22 -12.73
C THR A 85 -3.08 -3.15 -12.75
N GLY A 86 -1.81 -3.54 -12.72
CA GLY A 86 -0.67 -2.65 -12.50
C GLY A 86 -0.39 -2.37 -11.03
N ALA A 87 -1.23 -2.84 -10.11
CA ALA A 87 -0.95 -2.79 -8.68
C ALA A 87 0.30 -3.63 -8.35
N PHE A 88 1.09 -3.22 -7.36
CA PHE A 88 2.36 -3.87 -7.06
C PHE A 88 2.77 -3.72 -5.61
N SER A 89 3.76 -4.51 -5.20
CA SER A 89 4.54 -4.22 -4.01
C SER A 89 6.01 -4.51 -4.25
N GLN A 90 6.88 -3.62 -3.75
CA GLN A 90 8.34 -3.82 -3.68
C GLN A 90 8.81 -3.67 -2.24
N GLY A 91 9.82 -4.43 -1.81
CA GLY A 91 10.32 -4.27 -0.44
C GLY A 91 11.35 -5.31 -0.04
N THR A 92 11.61 -5.40 1.26
CA THR A 92 12.56 -6.35 1.83
C THR A 92 12.22 -7.79 1.40
N ILE A 93 13.21 -8.57 0.92
CA ILE A 93 13.02 -10.00 0.60
C ILE A 93 13.31 -10.86 1.84
N GLN A 94 14.31 -10.47 2.63
CA GLN A 94 14.76 -11.19 3.82
C GLN A 94 14.95 -10.19 4.95
N LEU A 95 14.26 -10.40 6.06
CA LEU A 95 14.54 -9.69 7.30
C LEU A 95 15.92 -10.11 7.83
N ALA A 96 16.76 -9.13 8.15
CA ALA A 96 18.08 -9.36 8.71
C ALA A 96 18.25 -8.54 10.01
N PRO A 97 19.03 -9.04 10.98
CA PRO A 97 19.37 -8.28 12.18
C PRO A 97 20.02 -6.94 11.84
N PHE A 98 19.68 -5.90 12.59
CA PHE A 98 20.28 -4.57 12.50
C PHE A 98 20.08 -3.85 11.15
N THR A 99 19.12 -4.28 10.34
CA THR A 99 18.79 -3.64 9.07
C THR A 99 17.36 -3.12 9.08
N LYS A 100 17.13 -1.99 8.41
CA LYS A 100 15.78 -1.49 8.15
C LYS A 100 14.99 -2.50 7.32
N SER A 101 13.69 -2.54 7.55
CA SER A 101 12.77 -3.33 6.74
C SER A 101 11.60 -2.48 6.29
N GLY A 102 10.93 -2.88 5.22
CA GLY A 102 9.79 -2.14 4.73
C GLY A 102 9.26 -2.64 3.41
N ALA A 103 8.16 -2.02 2.99
CA ALA A 103 7.58 -2.24 1.69
C ALA A 103 6.92 -0.98 1.17
N GLU A 104 6.94 -0.85 -0.14
CA GLU A 104 6.05 0.02 -0.89
C GLU A 104 4.92 -0.81 -1.48
N PHE A 105 3.72 -0.26 -1.44
CA PHE A 105 2.52 -0.76 -2.08
C PHE A 105 2.06 0.27 -3.10
N GLY A 106 1.77 -0.15 -4.32
CA GLY A 106 1.23 0.73 -5.36
C GLY A 106 -0.11 0.21 -5.85
N PHE A 107 -1.12 1.08 -5.79
CA PHE A 107 -2.44 0.84 -6.36
C PHE A 107 -2.66 1.68 -7.62
N MET A 108 -3.49 1.15 -8.51
CA MET A 108 -3.88 1.77 -9.77
C MET A 108 -5.41 1.79 -9.84
N ALA A 109 -6.00 2.97 -10.02
CA ALA A 109 -7.42 3.10 -10.32
C ALA A 109 -7.64 4.29 -11.25
N GLU A 110 -8.18 4.03 -12.44
CA GLU A 110 -8.47 5.07 -13.44
C GLU A 110 -7.21 5.92 -13.75
N ASN A 111 -7.30 7.24 -13.54
CA ASN A 111 -6.22 8.21 -13.71
C ASN A 111 -5.51 8.55 -12.40
N ARG A 112 -5.61 7.70 -11.38
CA ARG A 112 -4.99 7.88 -10.07
C ARG A 112 -4.07 6.71 -9.73
N ARG A 113 -3.00 7.03 -9.01
CA ARG A 113 -2.23 6.04 -8.25
C ARG A 113 -2.17 6.48 -6.80
N LEU A 114 -2.18 5.48 -5.95
CA LEU A 114 -1.90 5.63 -4.54
C LEU A 114 -0.76 4.69 -4.21
N ARG A 115 0.37 5.24 -3.77
CA ARG A 115 1.48 4.44 -3.28
C ARG A 115 1.70 4.71 -1.80
N LEU A 116 2.04 3.68 -1.04
CA LEU A 116 2.23 3.77 0.39
C LEU A 116 3.52 3.03 0.77
N VAL A 117 4.44 3.72 1.42
CA VAL A 117 5.71 3.18 1.92
C VAL A 117 5.63 3.05 3.42
N GLU A 118 5.83 1.83 3.92
CA GLU A 118 5.99 1.51 5.33
C GLU A 118 7.46 1.17 5.57
N LEU A 119 8.14 1.94 6.44
CA LEU A 119 9.55 1.76 6.77
C LEU A 119 9.72 1.57 8.27
N PHE A 120 10.47 0.53 8.65
CA PHE A 120 10.77 0.14 10.01
C PHE A 120 12.26 0.25 10.29
N ASP A 121 12.57 0.72 11.50
CA ASP A 121 13.93 0.81 12.00
C ASP A 121 14.53 -0.59 12.28
N PRO A 122 15.84 -0.69 12.56
CA PRO A 122 16.48 -1.96 12.90
C PRO A 122 15.96 -2.67 14.17
N ASP A 123 15.25 -1.95 15.04
CA ASP A 123 14.60 -2.47 16.25
C ASP A 123 13.16 -2.95 15.97
N GLY A 124 12.72 -2.84 14.71
CA GLY A 124 11.41 -3.28 14.23
C GLY A 124 10.28 -2.30 14.50
N ASN A 125 10.56 -1.07 14.94
CA ASN A 125 9.53 -0.05 15.15
C ASN A 125 9.25 0.70 13.85
N LEU A 126 8.02 1.16 13.67
CA LEU A 126 7.68 2.03 12.54
C LEU A 126 8.51 3.32 12.62
N GLU A 127 9.38 3.52 11.65
CA GLU A 127 10.25 4.69 11.52
C GLU A 127 9.57 5.78 10.69
N GLN A 128 8.97 5.39 9.56
CA GLN A 128 8.40 6.33 8.62
C GLN A 128 7.26 5.70 7.82
N LEU A 129 6.20 6.49 7.63
CA LEU A 129 5.10 6.18 6.72
C LEU A 129 5.05 7.28 5.66
N THR A 130 5.03 6.91 4.38
CA THR A 130 4.95 7.89 3.27
C THR A 130 3.82 7.54 2.32
N LEU A 131 2.83 8.41 2.22
CA LEU A 131 1.75 8.32 1.24
C LEU A 131 2.12 9.13 -0.01
N ILE A 132 1.99 8.51 -1.18
CA ILE A 132 2.32 9.13 -2.46
C ILE A 132 1.07 9.12 -3.32
N ARG A 133 0.44 10.29 -3.44
CA ARG A 133 -0.84 10.48 -4.13
C ARG A 133 -0.55 11.08 -5.49
N GLU A 134 -0.86 10.34 -6.53
CA GLU A 134 -0.53 10.72 -7.90
C GLU A 134 -1.78 10.72 -8.77
N LYS A 135 -1.80 11.64 -9.73
CA LYS A 135 -2.76 11.65 -10.83
C LYS A 135 -2.02 11.69 -12.16
N ARG A 136 -2.65 11.14 -13.20
CA ARG A 136 -2.08 11.19 -14.55
C ARG A 136 -2.03 12.65 -15.03
N ALA A 137 -0.94 13.03 -15.67
CA ALA A 137 -0.79 14.38 -16.23
C ALA A 137 -1.95 14.71 -17.20
N ASN A 138 -2.35 15.98 -17.22
CA ASN A 138 -3.46 16.49 -18.04
C ASN A 138 -4.82 15.82 -17.75
N THR A 139 -5.05 15.42 -16.50
CA THR A 139 -6.35 14.92 -16.04
C THR A 139 -6.87 15.68 -14.82
N ASP A 140 -8.19 15.72 -14.70
CA ASP A 140 -8.92 16.32 -13.59
C ASP A 140 -9.25 15.28 -12.50
N ALA A 141 -8.47 14.21 -12.43
CA ALA A 141 -8.70 13.16 -11.44
C ALA A 141 -8.52 13.72 -10.02
N VAL A 142 -9.55 13.54 -9.19
CA VAL A 142 -9.63 14.10 -7.83
C VAL A 142 -9.18 13.10 -6.76
N GLU A 143 -8.64 13.64 -5.67
CA GLU A 143 -8.43 12.91 -4.43
C GLU A 143 -9.76 12.43 -3.83
N ARG A 144 -9.71 11.27 -3.18
CA ARG A 144 -10.80 10.75 -2.37
C ARG A 144 -10.81 11.43 -1.01
N PRO A 145 -11.95 11.45 -0.31
CA PRO A 145 -12.00 11.92 1.08
C PRO A 145 -11.00 11.15 1.97
N PRO A 146 -10.47 11.78 3.04
CA PRO A 146 -9.72 11.05 4.07
C PRO A 146 -10.53 9.85 4.59
N LEU A 147 -9.84 8.74 4.85
CA LEU A 147 -10.48 7.54 5.33
C LEU A 147 -11.00 7.73 6.77
N THR A 148 -12.22 7.26 7.03
CA THR A 148 -12.80 7.25 8.38
C THR A 148 -13.31 5.86 8.72
N VAL A 149 -13.53 5.61 10.02
CA VAL A 149 -14.11 4.34 10.49
C VAL A 149 -15.48 4.13 9.88
N GLU A 150 -16.32 5.17 9.85
CA GLU A 150 -17.69 5.14 9.33
C GLU A 150 -17.74 4.71 7.87
N ALA A 151 -16.76 5.14 7.06
CA ALA A 151 -16.65 4.74 5.67
C ALA A 151 -16.45 3.22 5.51
N LEU A 152 -15.77 2.60 6.48
CA LEU A 152 -15.45 1.16 6.48
C LEU A 152 -16.54 0.28 7.08
N LEU A 153 -17.40 0.80 7.97
CA LEU A 153 -18.44 0.01 8.66
C LEU A 153 -19.39 -0.67 7.68
N GLY A 154 -19.63 -1.98 7.84
CA GLY A 154 -20.51 -2.76 6.99
C GLY A 154 -19.92 -4.11 6.61
N THR A 155 -20.51 -4.75 5.60
CA THR A 155 -20.04 -6.03 5.07
C THR A 155 -19.42 -5.82 3.69
N TRP A 156 -18.21 -6.31 3.52
CA TRP A 156 -17.43 -6.27 2.30
C TRP A 156 -17.26 -7.69 1.78
N ASN A 157 -17.56 -7.93 0.51
CA ASN A 157 -17.34 -9.19 -0.19
C ASN A 157 -16.36 -8.96 -1.33
N GLY A 158 -15.38 -9.85 -1.46
CA GLY A 158 -14.30 -9.66 -2.42
C GLY A 158 -13.69 -10.95 -2.93
N GLU A 159 -12.76 -10.77 -3.86
CA GLU A 159 -11.89 -11.81 -4.38
C GLU A 159 -10.44 -11.40 -4.13
N ALA A 160 -9.62 -12.40 -3.83
CA ALA A 160 -8.20 -12.22 -3.59
C ALA A 160 -7.38 -13.06 -4.56
N ILE A 161 -6.25 -12.51 -4.98
CA ILE A 161 -5.22 -13.20 -5.77
C ILE A 161 -3.91 -13.14 -5.02
N THR A 162 -3.26 -14.28 -4.81
CA THR A 162 -1.93 -14.37 -4.19
C THR A 162 -0.87 -14.74 -5.22
N LEU A 163 0.16 -13.89 -5.34
CA LEU A 163 1.36 -14.13 -6.13
C LEU A 163 2.53 -14.53 -5.23
N TYR A 164 3.49 -15.26 -5.80
CA TYR A 164 4.65 -15.78 -5.10
C TYR A 164 5.96 -15.33 -5.75
N PRO A 165 7.02 -15.05 -4.97
CA PRO A 165 8.31 -14.62 -5.51
C PRO A 165 9.00 -15.63 -6.44
N ASP A 166 8.66 -16.91 -6.35
CA ASP A 166 9.14 -17.98 -7.24
C ASP A 166 8.34 -18.12 -8.54
N LEU A 167 7.33 -17.25 -8.74
CA LEU A 167 6.48 -17.21 -9.93
C LEU A 167 5.70 -18.51 -10.19
N ARG A 168 5.43 -19.31 -9.15
CA ARG A 168 4.45 -20.41 -9.24
C ARG A 168 3.06 -19.86 -9.57
N SER A 169 2.15 -20.75 -9.97
CA SER A 169 0.76 -20.40 -10.28
C SER A 169 0.09 -19.63 -9.12
N PRO A 170 -0.65 -18.55 -9.41
CA PRO A 170 -1.38 -17.81 -8.38
C PRO A 170 -2.49 -18.62 -7.73
N ASP A 171 -2.74 -18.35 -6.45
CA ASP A 171 -3.95 -18.82 -5.75
C ASP A 171 -5.04 -17.75 -5.82
N THR A 172 -6.29 -18.17 -5.95
CA THR A 172 -7.47 -17.27 -5.94
C THR A 172 -8.51 -17.77 -4.96
N PHE A 173 -9.10 -16.87 -4.16
CA PHE A 173 -10.11 -17.22 -3.17
C PHE A 173 -11.04 -16.04 -2.86
N SER A 174 -12.22 -16.35 -2.35
CA SER A 174 -13.17 -15.33 -1.89
C SER A 174 -12.79 -14.83 -0.49
N THR A 175 -13.15 -13.58 -0.23
CA THR A 175 -12.98 -12.92 1.08
C THR A 175 -14.28 -12.27 1.51
N GLN A 176 -14.54 -12.26 2.82
CA GLN A 176 -15.60 -11.46 3.40
C GLN A 176 -15.08 -10.74 4.65
N MET A 177 -15.33 -9.44 4.76
CA MET A 177 -14.97 -8.65 5.93
C MET A 177 -16.21 -7.95 6.48
N GLN A 178 -16.48 -8.12 7.77
CA GLN A 178 -17.52 -7.41 8.49
C GLN A 178 -16.88 -6.48 9.53
N LEU A 179 -17.27 -5.21 9.50
CA LEU A 179 -16.80 -4.17 10.41
C LEU A 179 -18.00 -3.50 11.07
N GLN A 180 -18.02 -3.44 12.41
CA GLN A 180 -19.09 -2.80 13.17
C GLN A 180 -18.54 -2.17 14.45
N LEU A 181 -19.19 -1.13 14.95
CA LEU A 181 -18.91 -0.63 16.29
C LEU A 181 -19.66 -1.49 17.31
N ASP A 182 -18.97 -1.91 18.36
CA ASP A 182 -19.60 -2.57 19.49
C ASP A 182 -20.26 -1.56 20.45
N ASN A 183 -20.96 -2.08 21.46
CA ASN A 183 -21.67 -1.25 22.45
C ASN A 183 -20.75 -0.36 23.30
N THR A 184 -19.43 -0.60 23.25
CA THR A 184 -18.42 0.19 23.96
C THR A 184 -17.70 1.19 23.06
N GLY A 185 -18.10 1.28 21.78
CA GLY A 185 -17.49 2.16 20.79
C GLY A 185 -16.18 1.63 20.19
N LYS A 186 -15.83 0.36 20.44
CA LYS A 186 -14.68 -0.28 19.79
C LYS A 186 -15.07 -0.83 18.43
N LEU A 187 -14.11 -0.91 17.52
CA LEU A 187 -14.31 -1.51 16.21
C LEU A 187 -14.17 -3.03 16.31
N ALA A 188 -15.25 -3.77 16.08
CA ALA A 188 -15.23 -5.21 15.93
C ALA A 188 -15.06 -5.58 14.44
N GLN A 189 -14.11 -6.47 14.17
CA GLN A 189 -13.80 -7.01 12.85
C GLN A 189 -14.01 -8.52 12.82
N SER A 190 -14.62 -9.00 11.75
CA SER A 190 -14.60 -10.42 11.35
C SER A 190 -14.11 -10.49 9.91
N LEU A 191 -13.00 -11.19 9.66
CA LEU A 191 -12.41 -11.36 8.34
C LEU A 191 -12.35 -12.84 8.01
N THR A 192 -13.01 -13.23 6.92
CA THR A 192 -12.94 -14.57 6.33
C THR A 192 -12.13 -14.53 5.05
N PHE A 193 -11.16 -15.43 4.92
CA PHE A 193 -10.35 -15.61 3.72
C PHE A 193 -10.09 -17.11 3.52
N ALA A 194 -10.37 -17.60 2.30
CA ALA A 194 -10.44 -19.03 2.05
C ALA A 194 -11.35 -19.72 3.10
N ASP A 195 -10.84 -20.73 3.81
CA ASP A 195 -11.58 -21.48 4.83
C ASP A 195 -11.28 -21.02 6.28
N GLN A 196 -10.70 -19.84 6.46
CA GLN A 196 -10.32 -19.30 7.78
C GLN A 196 -11.10 -18.03 8.10
N THR A 197 -11.53 -17.91 9.36
CA THR A 197 -12.15 -16.70 9.91
C THR A 197 -11.36 -16.22 11.12
N ILE A 198 -11.02 -14.93 11.13
CA ILE A 198 -10.37 -14.26 12.25
C ILE A 198 -11.31 -13.16 12.74
N SER A 199 -11.53 -13.13 14.05
CA SER A 199 -12.25 -12.05 14.72
C SER A 199 -11.32 -11.28 15.63
N SER A 200 -11.40 -9.94 15.58
CA SER A 200 -10.58 -9.05 16.40
C SER A 200 -11.35 -7.79 16.79
N THR A 201 -10.87 -7.10 17.81
CA THR A 201 -11.42 -5.81 18.25
C THR A 201 -10.31 -4.78 18.33
N ALA A 202 -10.59 -3.57 17.86
CA ALA A 202 -9.69 -2.42 17.97
C ALA A 202 -10.27 -1.30 18.82
N THR A 203 -9.40 -0.65 19.60
CA THR A 203 -9.68 0.68 20.13
C THR A 203 -9.42 1.72 19.05
N ILE A 204 -10.22 2.79 19.06
CA ILE A 204 -10.14 3.90 18.10
C ILE A 204 -9.50 5.07 18.82
N ASP A 205 -8.35 5.53 18.32
CA ASP A 205 -7.64 6.71 18.80
C ASP A 205 -7.44 7.69 17.63
N GLY A 206 -8.41 8.58 17.45
CA GLY A 206 -8.42 9.51 16.31
C GLY A 206 -8.39 8.77 14.97
N SER A 207 -7.30 8.92 14.22
CA SER A 207 -7.06 8.27 12.93
C SER A 207 -6.29 6.95 13.03
N ILE A 208 -6.04 6.43 14.25
CA ILE A 208 -5.30 5.17 14.45
C ILE A 208 -6.21 4.16 15.14
N LEU A 209 -6.26 2.95 14.58
CA LEU A 209 -6.94 1.80 15.17
C LEU A 209 -5.90 0.87 15.79
N HIS A 210 -6.08 0.51 17.05
CA HIS A 210 -5.16 -0.35 17.79
C HIS A 210 -5.75 -1.75 17.96
N PHE A 211 -5.20 -2.71 17.23
CA PHE A 211 -5.51 -4.13 17.40
C PHE A 211 -4.43 -4.77 18.28
N ASP A 212 -4.59 -4.68 19.60
CA ASP A 212 -3.60 -5.17 20.57
C ASP A 212 -3.77 -6.67 20.90
N GLN A 213 -4.79 -7.31 20.33
CA GLN A 213 -5.15 -8.69 20.60
C GLN A 213 -4.49 -9.66 19.62
N GLY A 214 -4.22 -10.89 20.09
CA GLY A 214 -3.70 -11.98 19.27
C GLY A 214 -2.17 -12.05 19.24
N SER A 215 -1.64 -12.90 18.36
CA SER A 215 -0.19 -13.16 18.25
C SER A 215 0.57 -12.13 17.40
N GLN A 216 -0.15 -11.26 16.70
CA GLN A 216 0.42 -10.24 15.81
C GLN A 216 -0.35 -8.92 16.01
N PRO A 217 -0.05 -8.15 17.06
CA PRO A 217 -0.70 -6.88 17.27
C PRO A 217 -0.32 -5.89 16.16
N VAL A 218 -1.30 -5.14 15.66
CA VAL A 218 -1.14 -4.18 14.55
C VAL A 218 -1.74 -2.82 14.89
N LYS A 219 -1.25 -1.79 14.21
CA LYS A 219 -1.89 -0.47 14.13
C LYS A 219 -2.40 -0.24 12.71
N VAL A 220 -3.61 0.29 12.59
CA VAL A 220 -4.16 0.73 11.30
C VAL A 220 -4.26 2.24 11.28
N TYR A 221 -3.50 2.88 10.41
CA TYR A 221 -3.56 4.32 10.16
C TYR A 221 -4.61 4.59 9.10
N LEU A 222 -5.57 5.46 9.41
CA LEU A 222 -6.56 6.01 8.49
C LEU A 222 -6.00 7.31 7.89
N LEU A 223 -5.80 7.32 6.58
CA LEU A 223 -4.98 8.33 5.90
C LEU A 223 -5.81 9.13 4.88
N PRO A 224 -5.27 10.27 4.37
CA PRO A 224 -5.85 10.98 3.24
C PRO A 224 -6.08 10.10 2.00
N ASP A 225 -6.92 10.57 1.08
CA ASP A 225 -7.19 9.91 -0.21
C ASP A 225 -7.73 8.47 -0.08
N GLY A 226 -8.49 8.20 0.98
CA GLY A 226 -9.09 6.89 1.25
C GLY A 226 -8.08 5.79 1.62
N ALA A 227 -6.83 6.15 1.92
CA ALA A 227 -5.78 5.18 2.23
C ALA A 227 -5.87 4.63 3.66
N SER A 228 -5.40 3.40 3.83
CA SER A 228 -5.07 2.81 5.12
C SER A 228 -3.71 2.14 5.10
N ALA A 229 -2.96 2.22 6.21
CA ALA A 229 -1.74 1.44 6.41
C ALA A 229 -1.89 0.56 7.66
N THR A 230 -1.69 -0.75 7.52
CA THR A 230 -1.77 -1.73 8.59
C THR A 230 -0.36 -2.24 8.84
N VAL A 231 0.20 -1.81 9.97
CA VAL A 231 1.58 -2.08 10.35
C VAL A 231 1.64 -2.95 11.61
N PRO A 232 2.57 -3.92 11.69
CA PRO A 232 2.92 -4.56 12.95
C PRO A 232 3.31 -3.51 13.99
N GLN A 233 2.91 -3.70 15.25
CA GLN A 233 3.39 -2.81 16.32
C GLN A 233 4.90 -2.87 16.48
N GLN A 234 5.46 -4.07 16.29
CA GLN A 234 6.89 -4.30 16.17
C GLN A 234 7.15 -5.48 15.25
N VAL A 235 8.10 -5.32 14.33
CA VAL A 235 8.60 -6.40 13.49
C VAL A 235 9.61 -7.21 14.29
N GLN A 236 9.31 -8.49 14.55
CA GLN A 236 10.15 -9.36 15.37
C GLN A 236 10.73 -10.53 14.55
N LEU A 237 12.00 -10.85 14.80
CA LEU A 237 12.61 -12.07 14.27
C LEU A 237 11.90 -13.30 14.85
N ARG A 238 11.86 -14.40 14.08
CA ARG A 238 11.25 -15.68 14.50
C ARG A 238 9.73 -15.64 14.66
N GLN A 239 9.09 -14.60 14.17
CA GLN A 239 7.64 -14.50 14.10
C GLN A 239 7.26 -14.17 12.66
N ALA A 240 6.22 -14.84 12.15
CA ALA A 240 5.61 -14.40 10.90
C ALA A 240 5.02 -13.00 11.12
N PHE A 241 4.88 -12.23 10.04
CA PHE A 241 4.24 -10.92 10.06
C PHE A 241 3.79 -10.57 8.64
N PHE A 242 3.08 -9.46 8.52
CA PHE A 242 2.68 -8.91 7.24
C PHE A 242 2.72 -7.38 7.30
N PHE A 243 2.87 -6.78 6.14
CA PHE A 243 2.63 -5.36 5.88
C PHE A 243 1.39 -5.28 5.00
N GLU A 244 0.51 -4.32 5.24
CA GLU A 244 -0.72 -4.20 4.46
C GLU A 244 -1.12 -2.75 4.22
N ALA A 245 -1.33 -2.41 2.95
CA ALA A 245 -1.94 -1.15 2.56
C ALA A 245 -3.36 -1.37 2.04
N GLY A 246 -4.21 -0.37 2.17
CA GLY A 246 -5.55 -0.38 1.59
C GLY A 246 -5.91 0.96 0.95
N TRP A 247 -6.82 0.92 -0.01
CA TRP A 247 -7.35 2.11 -0.67
C TRP A 247 -8.85 1.97 -0.91
N LEU A 248 -9.63 2.84 -0.29
CA LEU A 248 -11.06 3.00 -0.56
C LEU A 248 -11.23 3.86 -1.83
N ILE A 249 -11.31 3.19 -2.97
CA ILE A 249 -11.37 3.81 -4.30
C ILE A 249 -12.71 4.49 -4.51
N HIS A 250 -13.80 3.85 -4.07
CA HIS A 250 -15.15 4.40 -4.06
C HIS A 250 -15.81 4.05 -2.72
N PRO A 251 -16.93 4.72 -2.33
CA PRO A 251 -17.61 4.42 -1.06
C PRO A 251 -17.98 2.94 -0.86
N ASN A 252 -18.10 2.18 -1.95
CA ASN A 252 -18.44 0.77 -1.99
C ASN A 252 -17.38 -0.11 -2.67
N GLU A 253 -16.18 0.40 -2.96
CA GLU A 253 -15.11 -0.38 -3.60
C GLU A 253 -13.76 -0.07 -2.93
N ARG A 254 -13.10 -1.13 -2.47
CA ARG A 254 -11.83 -1.06 -1.76
C ARG A 254 -10.85 -2.09 -2.30
N GLN A 255 -9.57 -1.71 -2.35
CA GLN A 255 -8.47 -2.62 -2.62
C GLN A 255 -7.57 -2.74 -1.40
N ARG A 256 -6.93 -3.90 -1.24
CA ARG A 256 -5.89 -4.14 -0.22
C ARG A 256 -4.73 -4.91 -0.81
N LEU A 257 -3.52 -4.54 -0.44
CA LEU A 257 -2.31 -5.28 -0.78
C LEU A 257 -1.66 -5.76 0.51
N ILE A 258 -1.39 -7.06 0.60
CA ILE A 258 -0.81 -7.69 1.78
C ILE A 258 0.50 -8.38 1.39
N ARG A 259 1.62 -7.90 1.93
CA ARG A 259 2.94 -8.51 1.77
C ARG A 259 3.27 -9.35 2.99
N ARG A 260 3.32 -10.68 2.83
CA ARG A 260 3.46 -11.64 3.94
C ARG A 260 4.87 -12.20 4.05
N TYR A 261 5.34 -12.34 5.28
CA TYR A 261 6.63 -12.95 5.61
C TYR A 261 6.43 -14.14 6.55
N ASN A 262 7.28 -15.16 6.41
CA ASN A 262 7.28 -16.31 7.32
C ASN A 262 8.06 -16.01 8.60
N ASP A 263 8.09 -16.97 9.53
CA ASP A 263 8.82 -16.88 10.80
C ASP A 263 10.34 -16.78 10.63
N LYS A 264 10.89 -17.13 9.47
CA LYS A 264 12.31 -16.92 9.13
C LYS A 264 12.58 -15.53 8.57
N GLY A 265 11.57 -14.69 8.43
CA GLY A 265 11.70 -13.36 7.84
C GLY A 265 11.83 -13.36 6.31
N GLU A 266 11.57 -14.49 5.66
CA GLU A 266 11.57 -14.60 4.20
C GLU A 266 10.24 -14.07 3.65
N TRP A 267 10.31 -13.25 2.59
CA TRP A 267 9.13 -12.81 1.85
C TRP A 267 8.45 -14.03 1.21
N GLN A 268 7.21 -14.29 1.61
CA GLN A 268 6.49 -15.50 1.24
C GLN A 268 5.54 -15.26 0.05
N SER A 269 4.80 -14.15 0.06
CA SER A 269 3.75 -13.89 -0.94
C SER A 269 3.28 -12.44 -0.94
N LEU A 270 2.56 -12.07 -2.00
CA LEU A 270 1.84 -10.81 -2.13
C LEU A 270 0.39 -11.10 -2.52
N THR A 271 -0.56 -10.62 -1.74
CA THR A 271 -2.00 -10.78 -2.01
C THR A 271 -2.62 -9.45 -2.37
N LEU A 272 -3.40 -9.40 -3.46
CA LEU A 272 -4.31 -8.30 -3.79
C LEU A 272 -5.72 -8.75 -3.49
N VAL A 273 -6.45 -7.97 -2.68
CA VAL A 273 -7.89 -8.14 -2.43
C VAL A 273 -8.63 -7.00 -3.10
N ILE A 274 -9.68 -7.33 -3.85
CA ILE A 274 -10.63 -6.35 -4.38
C ILE A 274 -11.99 -6.67 -3.78
N GLU A 275 -12.53 -5.75 -2.97
CA GLU A 275 -13.73 -5.96 -2.17
C GLU A 275 -14.76 -4.86 -2.41
N ARG A 276 -16.04 -5.27 -2.43
CA ARG A 276 -17.18 -4.37 -2.57
C ARG A 276 -18.07 -4.43 -1.36
N LYS A 277 -18.56 -3.26 -0.96
CA LYS A 277 -19.50 -3.13 0.15
C LYS A 277 -20.87 -3.59 -0.31
N ASN A 278 -21.52 -4.46 0.47
CA ASN A 278 -22.93 -4.76 0.25
C ASN A 278 -23.75 -3.50 0.50
N ASN A 279 -24.72 -3.25 -0.38
CA ASN A 279 -25.74 -2.22 -0.17
C ASN A 279 -26.64 -2.57 1.00
#